data_AF-A0A7J8NYV4-F1
#
_entry.id   AF-A0A7J8NYV4-F1
#
_cell.length_a   1.000
_cell.length_b   1.000
_cell.length_c   1.000
_cell.angle_alpha   90.00
_cell.angle_beta   90.00
_cell.angle_gamma   90.00
#
_symmetry.space_group_name_H-M   'P 1'
#
loop_
_entity.id
_entity.type
_entity.pdbx_description
1 polymer ?
#
loop_
_entity_poly.entity_id
_entity_poly.type
_entity_poly.pdbx_seq_one_letter_code
_entity_poly.pdbx_strand_id
1 'polypeptide(L)'
;MQSADESMVPLSINCWPSVSGNETYVSIEYEASAMFDLRNVVISVPLPALREAPNVRQIDGEWRYDSRNSILEWSILLIDNSNRSGSMEFVVPPADSSVFFPISVRFSATSLYSDLKVVNIIPLRGGATPKFSQRTNLSTENYQVV
;
A
#
# COMPACT_ATOMS: atom_id res chain seq x y z
N MET A 1 12.17 9.70 19.90
CA MET A 1 11.57 9.41 18.59
C MET A 1 11.24 10.75 17.98
N GLN A 2 11.96 11.18 16.93
CA GLN A 2 11.52 12.32 16.15
C GLN A 2 10.12 11.99 15.61
N SER A 3 9.15 12.85 15.86
CA SER A 3 7.87 12.81 15.17
C SER A 3 8.17 12.91 13.69
N ALA A 4 8.09 11.79 12.97
CA ALA A 4 8.14 11.82 11.52
C ALA A 4 6.92 12.63 11.04
N ASP A 5 7.17 13.62 10.20
CA ASP A 5 6.12 14.43 9.59
C ASP A 5 5.22 13.51 8.75
N GLU A 6 3.92 13.41 9.06
CA GLU A 6 2.99 12.54 8.34
C GLU A 6 2.84 12.94 6.87
N SER A 7 3.17 14.20 6.51
CA SER A 7 3.17 14.64 5.11
C SER A 7 4.22 13.92 4.25
N MET A 8 5.20 13.29 4.88
CA MET A 8 6.29 12.55 4.27
C MET A 8 5.94 11.09 3.97
N VAL A 9 4.74 10.65 4.36
CA VAL A 9 4.23 9.27 4.20
C VAL A 9 3.60 9.11 2.80
N PRO A 10 4.10 8.18 1.95
CA PRO A 10 3.57 8.04 0.59
C PRO A 10 2.12 7.59 0.48
N LEU A 11 1.67 6.73 1.41
CA LEU A 11 0.33 6.11 1.41
C LEU A 11 -0.15 5.83 2.84
N SER A 12 -1.02 6.67 3.37
CA SER A 12 -1.63 6.46 4.67
C SER A 12 -2.74 5.41 4.58
N ILE A 13 -2.85 4.55 5.59
CA ILE A 13 -3.91 3.54 5.70
C ILE A 13 -4.64 3.73 7.02
N ASN A 14 -5.96 3.82 6.97
CA ASN A 14 -6.83 3.82 8.14
C ASN A 14 -7.69 2.56 8.14
N CYS A 15 -7.87 1.94 9.31
CA CYS A 15 -8.67 0.72 9.45
C CYS A 15 -9.49 0.79 10.73
N TRP A 16 -10.80 0.64 10.61
CA TRP A 16 -11.75 0.73 11.72
C TRP A 16 -12.62 -0.53 11.79
N PRO A 17 -12.20 -1.55 12.55
CA PRO A 17 -13.03 -2.69 12.86
C PRO A 17 -14.10 -2.32 13.90
N SER A 18 -15.35 -2.73 13.67
CA SER A 18 -16.51 -2.50 14.53
C SER A 18 -17.30 -3.79 14.71
N VAL A 19 -17.46 -4.22 15.96
CA VAL A 19 -18.23 -5.43 16.29
C VAL A 19 -19.69 -5.05 16.48
N SER A 20 -20.58 -5.73 15.76
CA SER A 20 -22.04 -5.56 15.89
C SER A 20 -22.72 -6.92 15.91
N GLY A 21 -23.28 -7.28 17.06
CA GLY A 21 -23.94 -8.58 17.25
C GLY A 21 -22.94 -9.73 17.10
N ASN A 22 -23.14 -10.55 16.06
CA ASN A 22 -22.31 -11.73 15.78
C ASN A 22 -21.47 -11.55 14.50
N GLU A 23 -21.13 -10.31 14.15
CA GLU A 23 -20.30 -9.97 13.01
C GLU A 23 -19.33 -8.84 13.38
N THR A 24 -18.18 -8.80 12.70
CA THR A 24 -17.25 -7.68 12.74
C THR A 24 -17.22 -7.05 11.35
N TYR A 25 -17.59 -5.77 11.29
CA TYR A 25 -17.55 -4.92 10.11
C TYR A 25 -16.20 -4.21 10.10
N VAL A 26 -15.48 -4.25 8.97
CA VAL A 26 -14.18 -3.60 8.84
C VAL A 26 -14.22 -2.66 7.65
N SER A 27 -14.05 -1.37 7.93
CA SER A 27 -13.83 -0.33 6.92
C SER A 27 -12.33 0.01 6.88
N ILE A 28 -11.73 -0.08 5.71
CA ILE A 28 -10.33 0.26 5.47
C ILE A 28 -10.23 1.27 4.33
N GLU A 29 -9.41 2.28 4.51
CA GLU A 29 -9.23 3.37 3.56
C GLU A 29 -7.75 3.64 3.33
N TYR A 30 -7.41 4.06 2.12
CA TYR A 30 -6.11 4.62 1.81
C TYR A 30 -6.21 6.09 1.40
N GLU A 31 -5.17 6.85 1.73
CA GLU A 31 -4.94 8.21 1.22
C GLU A 31 -3.49 8.34 0.76
N ALA A 32 -3.30 8.57 -0.53
CA ALA A 32 -2.00 8.67 -1.16
C ALA A 32 -1.55 10.14 -1.27
N SER A 33 -0.30 10.39 -0.90
CA SER A 33 0.33 11.68 -1.14
C SER A 33 0.44 11.98 -2.65
N ALA A 34 0.46 13.26 -3.01
CA ALA A 34 0.71 13.69 -4.40
C ALA A 34 2.18 13.55 -4.82
N MET A 35 3.07 13.03 -3.94
CA MET A 35 4.50 12.90 -4.21
C MET A 35 4.83 11.82 -5.26
N PHE A 36 3.99 10.79 -5.34
CA PHE A 36 4.24 9.61 -6.18
C PHE A 36 2.98 9.13 -6.88
N ASP A 37 3.14 8.66 -8.11
CA ASP A 37 2.19 7.73 -8.71
C ASP A 37 2.60 6.31 -8.29
N LEU A 38 1.75 5.66 -7.51
CA LEU A 38 2.04 4.35 -6.93
C LEU A 38 1.50 3.26 -7.85
N ARG A 39 2.30 2.21 -8.06
CA ARG A 39 1.99 1.10 -8.96
C ARG A 39 2.01 -0.22 -8.22
N ASN A 40 1.09 -1.11 -8.60
CA ASN A 40 0.94 -2.45 -8.06
C ASN A 40 0.82 -2.41 -6.52
N VAL A 41 -0.07 -1.54 -6.03
CA VAL A 41 -0.32 -1.37 -4.60
C VAL A 41 -1.07 -2.60 -4.10
N VAL A 42 -0.55 -3.21 -3.04
CA VAL A 42 -1.20 -4.32 -2.33
C VAL A 42 -1.21 -4.00 -0.84
N ILE A 43 -2.41 -3.88 -0.28
CA ILE A 43 -2.66 -3.70 1.16
C ILE A 43 -3.10 -5.07 1.70
N SER A 44 -2.27 -5.66 2.55
CA SER A 44 -2.47 -6.99 3.14
C SER A 44 -2.96 -6.85 4.57
N VAL A 45 -4.24 -7.19 4.79
CA VAL A 45 -4.90 -7.16 6.10
C VAL A 45 -4.92 -8.59 6.67
N PRO A 46 -4.26 -8.85 7.81
CA PRO A 46 -4.41 -10.11 8.52
C PRO A 46 -5.88 -10.33 8.93
N LEU A 47 -6.33 -11.57 8.89
CA LEU A 47 -7.67 -11.98 9.28
C LEU A 47 -7.58 -13.08 10.34
N PRO A 48 -8.64 -13.24 11.18
CA PRO A 48 -8.75 -14.45 11.98
C PRO A 48 -8.85 -15.69 11.06
N ALA A 49 -8.62 -16.89 11.60
CA ALA A 49 -8.81 -18.11 10.83
C ALA A 49 -10.29 -18.26 10.43
N LEU A 50 -10.60 -18.06 9.15
CA LEU A 50 -11.96 -18.15 8.63
C LEU A 50 -12.22 -19.51 7.96
N ARG A 51 -13.45 -20.01 8.12
CA ARG A 51 -13.95 -21.16 7.35
C ARG A 51 -14.27 -20.82 5.89
N GLU A 52 -14.73 -19.58 5.67
CA GLU A 52 -15.13 -19.03 4.37
C GLU A 52 -14.42 -17.70 4.14
N ALA A 53 -14.36 -17.23 2.89
CA ALA A 53 -13.77 -15.92 2.59
C ALA A 53 -14.55 -14.79 3.27
N PRO A 54 -13.90 -13.65 3.60
CA PRO A 54 -14.60 -12.47 4.12
C PRO A 54 -15.69 -12.01 3.13
N ASN A 55 -16.80 -11.50 3.64
CA ASN A 55 -17.86 -10.95 2.81
C ASN A 55 -17.54 -9.49 2.46
N VAL A 56 -16.92 -9.27 1.31
CA VAL A 56 -16.60 -7.93 0.81
C VAL A 56 -17.87 -7.26 0.29
N ARG A 57 -18.23 -6.12 0.89
CA ARG A 57 -19.45 -5.34 0.60
C ARG A 57 -19.20 -4.24 -0.42
N GLN A 58 -18.06 -3.57 -0.30
CA GLN A 58 -17.64 -2.48 -1.16
C GLN A 58 -16.12 -2.54 -1.34
N ILE A 59 -15.64 -2.16 -2.52
CA ILE A 59 -14.21 -2.08 -2.80
C ILE A 59 -13.92 -1.13 -3.96
N ASP A 60 -12.89 -0.30 -3.80
CA ASP A 60 -12.20 0.38 -4.89
C ASP A 60 -10.99 -0.46 -5.35
N GLY A 61 -11.09 -1.15 -6.50
CA GLY A 61 -10.04 -2.04 -7.01
C GLY A 61 -10.40 -3.52 -6.88
N GLU A 62 -9.39 -4.36 -6.67
CA GLU A 62 -9.55 -5.83 -6.67
C GLU A 62 -9.16 -6.43 -5.33
N TRP A 63 -9.69 -7.61 -5.00
CA TRP A 63 -9.30 -8.32 -3.79
C TRP A 63 -9.08 -9.80 -3.98
N ARG A 64 -8.30 -10.39 -3.07
CA ARG A 64 -8.06 -11.82 -2.97
C ARG A 64 -7.96 -12.24 -1.51
N TYR A 65 -8.50 -13.42 -1.18
CA TYR A 65 -8.30 -14.04 0.13
C TYR A 65 -7.31 -15.21 0.04
N ASP A 66 -6.20 -15.11 0.76
CA ASP A 66 -5.26 -16.20 0.98
C ASP A 66 -5.65 -16.95 2.26
N SER A 67 -6.41 -18.03 2.10
CA SER A 67 -6.88 -18.84 3.22
C SER A 67 -5.76 -19.57 3.96
N ARG A 68 -4.62 -19.83 3.31
CA ARG A 68 -3.49 -20.53 3.93
C ARG A 68 -2.80 -19.64 4.97
N ASN A 69 -2.68 -18.35 4.67
CA ASN A 69 -2.04 -17.37 5.56
C ASN A 69 -3.05 -16.52 6.34
N SER A 70 -4.35 -16.69 6.09
CA SER A 70 -5.43 -15.87 6.65
C SER A 70 -5.21 -14.38 6.38
N ILE A 71 -5.00 -14.02 5.10
CA ILE A 71 -4.75 -12.64 4.67
C ILE A 71 -5.76 -12.24 3.61
N LEU A 72 -6.38 -11.07 3.78
CA LEU A 72 -7.09 -10.36 2.73
C LEU A 72 -6.12 -9.41 2.03
N GLU A 73 -5.98 -9.56 0.72
CA GLU A 73 -5.18 -8.66 -0.11
C GLU A 73 -6.11 -7.74 -0.90
N TRP A 74 -5.98 -6.45 -0.69
CA TRP A 74 -6.62 -5.39 -1.47
C TRP A 74 -5.60 -4.81 -2.45
N SER A 75 -5.90 -4.86 -3.75
CA SER A 75 -4.98 -4.49 -4.82
C SER A 75 -5.50 -3.33 -5.66
N ILE A 76 -4.64 -2.34 -5.88
CA ILE A 76 -4.87 -1.20 -6.79
C ILE A 76 -3.69 -1.13 -7.77
N LEU A 77 -3.98 -1.24 -9.07
CA LEU A 77 -2.93 -1.29 -10.10
C LEU A 77 -2.13 0.01 -10.20
N LEU A 78 -2.83 1.15 -10.12
CA LEU A 78 -2.27 2.49 -10.20
C LEU A 78 -3.05 3.43 -9.28
N ILE A 79 -2.33 4.14 -8.41
CA ILE A 79 -2.84 5.29 -7.67
C ILE A 79 -2.16 6.53 -8.25
N ASP A 80 -2.94 7.37 -8.92
CA ASP A 80 -2.53 8.65 -9.50
C ASP A 80 -3.50 9.77 -9.07
N ASN A 81 -3.46 10.93 -9.73
CA ASN A 81 -4.31 12.08 -9.39
C ASN A 81 -5.81 11.82 -9.54
N SER A 82 -6.23 10.74 -10.21
CA SER A 82 -7.63 10.38 -10.38
C SER A 82 -8.24 9.65 -9.19
N ASN A 83 -7.42 9.01 -8.34
CA ASN A 83 -7.87 8.09 -7.30
C ASN A 83 -6.96 8.09 -6.05
N ARG A 84 -6.57 9.29 -5.59
CA ARG A 84 -5.70 9.49 -4.41
C ARG A 84 -6.29 8.97 -3.10
N SER A 85 -7.58 8.71 -3.06
CA SER A 85 -8.25 8.04 -1.95
C SER A 85 -9.04 6.85 -2.47
N GLY A 86 -9.21 5.83 -1.63
CA GLY A 86 -10.05 4.68 -1.92
C GLY A 86 -10.39 3.93 -0.66
N SER A 87 -11.38 3.05 -0.74
CA SER A 87 -11.96 2.36 0.41
C SER A 87 -12.34 0.90 0.09
N MET A 88 -12.37 0.08 1.13
CA MET A 88 -12.90 -1.27 1.11
C MET A 88 -13.69 -1.49 2.39
N GLU A 89 -14.82 -2.19 2.27
CA GLU A 89 -15.62 -2.66 3.39
C GLU A 89 -15.84 -4.16 3.29
N PHE A 90 -15.57 -4.87 4.39
CA PHE A 90 -15.83 -6.30 4.46
C PHE A 90 -16.34 -6.72 5.84
N VAL A 91 -16.97 -7.89 5.89
CA VAL A 91 -17.53 -8.47 7.11
C VAL A 91 -16.93 -9.84 7.37
N VAL A 92 -16.59 -10.10 8.63
CA VAL A 92 -16.13 -11.40 9.13
C VAL A 92 -16.92 -11.81 10.38
N PRO A 93 -16.86 -13.08 10.82
CA PRO A 93 -17.34 -13.49 12.14
C PRO A 93 -16.70 -12.68 13.27
N PRO A 94 -17.24 -12.73 14.50
CA PRO A 94 -16.78 -11.92 15.62
C PRO A 94 -15.28 -12.13 15.86
N ALA A 95 -14.53 -11.03 15.82
CA ALA A 95 -13.11 -11.02 16.07
C ALA A 95 -12.69 -9.78 16.85
N ASP A 96 -11.63 -9.91 17.65
CA ASP A 96 -11.00 -8.78 18.32
C ASP A 96 -10.32 -7.87 17.30
N SER A 97 -10.37 -6.56 17.50
CA SER A 97 -9.78 -5.59 16.56
C SER A 97 -8.28 -5.80 16.32
N SER A 98 -7.54 -6.33 17.30
CA SER A 98 -6.09 -6.56 17.19
C SER A 98 -5.73 -7.59 16.12
N VAL A 99 -6.63 -8.48 15.71
CA VAL A 99 -6.32 -9.51 14.71
C VAL A 99 -6.14 -8.94 13.31
N PHE A 100 -6.61 -7.72 13.06
CA PHE A 100 -6.50 -7.05 11.76
C PHE A 100 -5.18 -6.31 11.57
N PHE A 101 -4.26 -6.41 12.54
CA PHE A 101 -2.97 -5.73 12.55
C PHE A 101 -1.83 -6.74 12.76
N PRO A 102 -0.61 -6.46 12.24
CA PRO A 102 -0.26 -5.29 11.45
C PRO A 102 -0.73 -5.38 9.99
N ILE A 103 -1.22 -4.27 9.44
CA ILE A 103 -1.54 -4.17 8.01
C ILE A 103 -0.24 -3.90 7.26
N SER A 104 0.09 -4.76 6.27
CA SER A 104 1.31 -4.61 5.48
C SER A 104 0.98 -4.03 4.10
N VAL A 105 1.80 -3.09 3.63
CA VAL A 105 1.59 -2.43 2.34
C VAL A 105 2.78 -2.69 1.42
N ARG A 106 2.51 -3.01 0.16
CA ARG A 106 3.52 -3.10 -0.90
C ARG A 106 3.15 -2.21 -2.06
N PHE A 107 4.10 -1.43 -2.56
CA PHE A 107 3.93 -0.67 -3.80
C PHE A 107 5.28 -0.38 -4.45
N SER A 108 5.23 0.12 -5.69
CA SER A 108 6.38 0.64 -6.41
C SER A 108 6.11 2.01 -7.03
N ALA A 109 7.15 2.81 -7.25
CA ALA A 109 7.06 4.07 -8.01
C ALA A 109 8.29 4.25 -8.89
N THR A 110 8.15 5.04 -9.96
CA THR A 110 9.26 5.33 -10.90
C THR A 110 10.03 6.61 -10.58
N SER A 111 9.63 7.32 -9.53
CA SER A 111 10.35 8.46 -8.93
C SER A 111 10.97 8.05 -7.60
N LEU A 112 12.12 8.64 -7.27
CA LEU A 112 12.77 8.44 -5.98
C LEU A 112 12.27 9.45 -4.97
N TYR A 113 12.28 9.04 -3.70
CA TYR A 113 11.97 9.92 -2.58
C TYR A 113 12.92 11.12 -2.47
N SER A 114 14.22 10.90 -2.74
CA SER A 114 15.26 11.93 -2.68
C SER A 114 15.34 12.81 -3.94
N ASP A 115 14.50 12.55 -4.94
CA ASP A 115 14.59 13.13 -6.29
C ASP A 115 15.99 13.00 -6.97
N LEU A 116 16.81 12.03 -6.54
CA LEU A 116 18.14 11.82 -7.10
C LEU A 116 18.07 11.39 -8.56
N LYS A 117 18.80 12.10 -9.43
CA LYS A 117 18.81 11.88 -10.89
C LYS A 117 20.24 11.86 -11.42
N VAL A 118 20.53 10.90 -12.32
CA VAL A 118 21.78 10.92 -13.10
C VAL A 118 21.55 11.85 -14.27
N VAL A 119 22.16 13.02 -14.24
CA VAL A 119 21.98 14.05 -15.28
C VAL A 119 22.92 13.86 -16.47
N ASN A 120 24.11 13.29 -16.26
CA ASN A 120 25.11 13.14 -17.32
C ASN A 120 26.19 12.11 -16.95
N ILE A 121 26.89 11.57 -17.95
CA ILE A 121 28.10 10.75 -17.81
C ILE A 121 29.27 11.45 -18.50
N ILE A 122 30.35 11.73 -17.78
CA ILE A 122 31.51 12.48 -18.32
C ILE A 122 32.72 11.54 -18.47
N PRO A 123 33.36 11.47 -19.65
CA PRO A 123 34.55 10.64 -19.85
C PRO A 123 35.79 11.24 -19.16
N LEU A 124 36.53 10.40 -18.42
CA LEU A 124 37.71 10.84 -17.64
C LEU A 124 38.87 11.37 -18.49
N ARG A 125 39.02 10.90 -19.73
CA ARG A 125 40.14 11.27 -20.62
C ARG A 125 39.72 12.25 -21.72
N GLY A 126 38.61 12.97 -21.53
CA GLY A 126 38.00 13.79 -22.57
C GLY A 126 37.34 12.95 -23.67
N GLY A 127 36.72 13.63 -24.64
CA GLY A 127 35.95 13.00 -25.72
C GLY A 127 34.44 13.24 -25.61
N ALA A 128 33.67 12.65 -26.53
CA ALA A 128 32.23 12.82 -26.56
C ALA A 128 31.55 12.12 -25.38
N THR A 129 30.53 12.78 -24.82
CA THR A 129 29.66 12.23 -23.78
C THR A 129 29.01 10.93 -24.27
N PRO A 130 29.19 9.79 -23.57
CA PRO A 130 28.54 8.54 -23.96
C PRO A 130 27.02 8.63 -23.75
N LYS A 131 26.27 7.90 -24.58
CA LYS A 131 24.84 7.69 -24.35
C LYS A 131 24.65 6.80 -23.13
N PHE A 132 23.61 7.08 -22.35
CA PHE A 132 23.22 6.25 -21.22
C PHE A 132 21.70 6.11 -21.12
N SER A 133 21.27 5.09 -20.38
CA SER A 133 19.89 4.92 -19.95
C SER A 133 19.87 4.79 -18.43
N GLN A 134 18.77 5.24 -17.81
CA GLN A 134 18.54 5.10 -16.38
C GLN A 134 17.18 4.42 -16.19
N ARG A 135 17.11 3.50 -15.22
CA ARG A 135 15.87 2.98 -14.66
C ARG A 135 15.83 3.33 -13.18
N THR A 136 14.72 3.90 -12.76
CA THR A 136 14.47 4.31 -11.37
C THR A 136 13.35 3.49 -10.79
N ASN A 137 13.50 3.04 -9.54
CA ASN A 137 12.50 2.26 -8.84
C ASN A 137 12.56 2.59 -7.34
N LEU A 138 11.43 3.02 -6.79
CA LEU A 138 11.16 3.04 -5.37
C LEU A 138 10.29 1.83 -5.04
N SER A 139 10.60 1.12 -3.97
CA SER A 139 9.80 0.00 -3.46
C SER A 139 9.80 -0.03 -1.94
N THR A 140 8.69 -0.47 -1.36
CA THR A 140 8.56 -0.74 0.07
C THR A 140 9.41 -1.92 0.50
N GLU A 141 10.03 -1.83 1.68
CA GLU A 141 10.64 -2.97 2.36
C GLU A 141 9.74 -3.42 3.53
N ASN A 142 9.73 -2.66 4.63
CA ASN A 142 8.82 -2.87 5.75
C ASN A 142 7.90 -1.64 5.90
N TYR A 143 6.71 -1.72 5.31
CA TYR A 143 5.68 -0.67 5.38
C TYR A 143 4.45 -1.24 6.09
N GLN A 144 4.25 -0.85 7.35
CA GLN A 144 3.25 -1.43 8.22
C GLN A 144 2.48 -0.38 9.00
N VAL A 145 1.18 -0.63 9.18
CA VAL A 145 0.34 0.05 10.18
C VAL A 145 0.12 -0.92 11.34
N VAL A 146 0.44 -0.46 12.54
CA VAL A 146 0.50 -1.26 13.79
C VAL A 146 -0.52 -0.80 14.81
#